data_AF-A0A177D3G4-F1
#
_entry.id   AF-A0A177D3G4-F1
#
_cell.length_a   1.000
_cell.length_b   1.000
_cell.length_c   1.000
_cell.angle_alpha   90.00
_cell.angle_beta   90.00
_cell.angle_gamma   90.00
#
_symmetry.space_group_name_H-M   'P 1'
#
loop_
_entity.id
_entity.type
_entity.pdbx_description
1 polymer ?
#
loop_
_entity_poly.entity_id
_entity_poly.type
_entity_poly.pdbx_seq_one_letter_code
_entity_poly.pdbx_strand_id
1 'polypeptide(L)' 'VSTNARCGATFGGQTCKGSKWGNCCSQYSYCGSTDAYCAPETCQKGFGDC' A
#
# COMPACT_ATOMS: atom_id res chain seq x y z
N VAL A 1 -5.24 2.37 -8.69
CA VAL A 1 -5.54 2.76 -7.29
C VAL A 1 -6.36 1.66 -6.67
N SER A 2 -6.01 1.20 -5.48
CA SER A 2 -6.71 0.12 -4.77
C SER A 2 -8.19 0.46 -4.60
N THR A 3 -9.07 -0.53 -4.73
CA THR A 3 -10.53 -0.43 -4.52
C THR A 3 -11.05 -1.35 -3.41
N ASN A 4 -10.17 -2.16 -2.81
CA ASN A 4 -10.50 -3.15 -1.79
C ASN A 4 -9.48 -3.18 -0.64
N ALA A 5 -8.72 -2.09 -0.46
CA ALA A 5 -7.60 -1.97 0.46
C ALA A 5 -6.42 -2.92 0.18
N ARG A 6 -6.37 -3.62 -0.96
CA ARG A 6 -5.23 -4.48 -1.35
C ARG A 6 -4.30 -3.77 -2.33
N CYS A 7 -3.01 -4.06 -2.23
CA CYS A 7 -1.97 -3.49 -3.08
C CYS A 7 -0.86 -4.51 -3.37
N GLY A 8 0.07 -4.18 -4.25
CA GLY A 8 1.19 -5.06 -4.59
C GLY A 8 0.95 -5.88 -5.86
N ALA A 9 2.03 -6.51 -6.33
CA ALA A 9 2.04 -7.30 -7.57
C ALA A 9 1.04 -8.47 -7.54
N THR A 10 0.86 -9.10 -6.38
CA THR A 10 -0.07 -10.24 -6.17
C THR A 10 -1.54 -9.86 -6.25
N PHE A 11 -1.87 -8.57 -6.12
CA PHE A 11 -3.23 -8.04 -6.22
C PHE A 11 -3.45 -7.28 -7.52
N GLY A 12 -2.83 -7.72 -8.62
CA GLY A 12 -2.96 -7.09 -9.93
C GLY A 12 -2.17 -5.79 -10.06
N GLY A 13 -1.09 -5.64 -9.28
CA GLY A 13 -0.25 -4.45 -9.32
C GLY A 13 -0.92 -3.19 -8.78
N GLN A 14 -1.94 -3.34 -7.94
CA GLN A 14 -2.68 -2.20 -7.38
C GLN A 14 -1.79 -1.36 -6.47
N THR A 15 -1.91 -0.04 -6.60
CA THR A 15 -1.24 0.94 -5.74
C THR A 15 -2.21 1.58 -4.74
N CYS A 16 -1.73 1.86 -3.54
CA CYS A 16 -2.43 2.61 -2.50
C CYS A 16 -2.40 4.11 -2.74
N LYS A 17 -1.51 4.64 -3.60
CA LYS A 17 -1.45 6.09 -3.87
C LYS A 17 -2.80 6.61 -4.38
N GLY A 18 -3.38 7.58 -3.68
CA GLY A 18 -4.70 8.15 -3.98
C GLY A 18 -5.88 7.28 -3.53
N SER A 19 -5.64 6.25 -2.71
CA SER A 19 -6.68 5.37 -2.22
C SER A 19 -7.28 5.87 -0.90
N LYS A 20 -8.58 5.62 -0.68
CA LYS A 20 -9.28 6.06 0.54
C LYS A 20 -8.80 5.38 1.83
N TRP A 21 -8.09 4.25 1.71
CA TRP A 21 -7.53 3.53 2.86
C TRP A 21 -6.17 4.07 3.29
N GLY A 22 -5.56 4.95 2.49
CA GLY A 22 -4.22 5.48 2.70
C GLY A 22 -3.31 5.25 1.52
N ASN A 23 -2.18 5.96 1.51
CA ASN A 23 -1.26 5.99 0.37
C ASN A 23 -0.16 4.94 0.45
N CYS A 24 0.00 4.25 1.58
CA CYS A 24 1.10 3.34 1.82
C CYS A 24 0.66 1.89 1.62
N CYS A 25 1.52 1.08 1.02
CA CYS A 25 1.26 -0.33 0.81
C CYS A 25 2.14 -1.16 1.73
N SER A 26 1.57 -1.84 2.72
CA SER A 26 2.35 -2.67 3.63
C SER A 26 2.89 -3.93 2.94
N GLN A 27 3.88 -4.57 3.55
CA GLN A 27 4.44 -5.86 3.14
C GLN A 27 3.37 -6.95 3.07
N TYR A 28 2.30 -6.81 3.85
CA TYR A 28 1.13 -7.71 3.84
C TYR A 28 0.11 -7.39 2.73
N SER A 29 0.50 -6.54 1.78
CA SER A 29 -0.32 -6.19 0.60
C SER A 29 -1.61 -5.47 0.98
N TYR A 30 -1.57 -4.63 2.02
CA TYR A 30 -2.69 -3.80 2.47
C TYR A 30 -2.37 -2.31 2.38
N CYS A 31 -3.39 -1.52 2.04
CA CYS A 31 -3.34 -0.07 2.06
C CYS A 31 -3.60 0.49 3.46
N GLY A 32 -2.79 1.46 3.85
CA GLY A 32 -2.92 2.18 5.12
C GLY A 32 -2.16 3.51 5.09
N SER A 33 -2.29 4.26 6.19
CA SER A 33 -1.62 5.56 6.38
C SER A 33 -0.77 5.62 7.66
N THR A 34 -0.71 4.55 8.44
CA THR A 34 0.10 4.51 9.68
C THR A 34 1.47 3.92 9.40
N ASP A 35 2.41 4.11 10.33
CA ASP A 35 3.79 3.60 10.22
C ASP A 35 3.84 2.09 9.96
N ALA A 36 2.88 1.31 10.45
CA ALA A 36 2.80 -0.13 10.15
C ALA A 36 2.68 -0.42 8.64
N TYR A 37 2.18 0.53 7.85
CA TYR A 37 2.02 0.45 6.40
C TYR A 37 3.03 1.31 5.64
N CYS A 38 3.45 2.44 6.22
CA CYS A 38 4.28 3.46 5.59
C CYS A 38 5.76 3.38 5.95
N ALA A 39 6.13 2.69 7.03
CA ALA A 39 7.52 2.64 7.45
C ALA A 39 8.38 2.05 6.31
N PRO A 40 9.57 2.63 6.04
CA PRO A 40 10.40 2.21 4.91
C PRO A 40 10.76 0.72 4.91
N GLU A 41 10.76 0.09 6.09
CA GLU A 41 11.04 -1.33 6.32
C GLU A 41 9.83 -2.24 6.06
N THR A 42 8.61 -1.73 6.26
CA THR A 42 7.38 -2.52 6.15
C THR A 42 6.55 -2.16 4.92
N CYS A 43 6.98 -1.17 4.12
CA CYS A 43 6.25 -0.65 2.97
C CYS A 43 6.82 -1.16 1.63
N GLN A 44 5.94 -1.55 0.71
CA GLN A 44 6.29 -1.99 -0.64
C GLN A 44 6.55 -0.77 -1.55
N LYS A 45 7.83 -0.37 -1.64
CA LYS A 45 8.32 0.73 -2.49
C LYS A 45 7.96 0.47 -3.96
N GLY A 46 6.94 1.15 -4.46
CA GLY A 46 6.37 0.98 -5.81
C GLY A 46 4.83 0.88 -5.82
N PHE A 47 4.24 0.40 -4.72
CA PHE A 47 2.78 0.27 -4.57
C PHE A 47 2.19 1.24 -3.56
N GLY A 48 3.00 2.09 -2.95
CA GLY A 48 2.56 3.14 -2.04
C GLY A 48 3.64 4.20 -1.82
N ASP A 49 3.32 5.18 -0.99
CA ASP A 49 4.29 6.12 -0.46
C ASP A 49 4.95 5.50 0.78
N CYS A 50 6.24 5.23 0.63
CA CYS A 50 7.20 4.89 1.66
C CYS A 50 8.32 5.95 1.56
#